data_AF-A0A9D8FBK6-F1
#
_entry.id   AF-A0A9D8FBK6-F1
#
_cell.length_a   1.000
_cell.length_b   1.000
_cell.length_c   1.000
_cell.angle_alpha   90.00
_cell.angle_beta   90.00
_cell.angle_gamma   90.00
#
_symmetry.space_group_name_H-M   'P 1'
#
loop_
_entity.id
_entity.type
_entity.pdbx_description
1 polymer ?
#
loop_
_entity_poly.entity_id
_entity_poly.type
_entity_poly.pdbx_seq_one_letter_code
_entity_poly.pdbx_strand_id
1 'polypeptide(L)'
;MTEEKLIESLKPHPANERIYGDTYDHELISSIEKYGLRGTIEITKDDVIISGHRRWFVCRELGYETIPVTILEETDEQKLIEYLIKMNQATRKRTNEQIAREFEVLLEIEEKESKKRQISNLKQGNKIPVVENFPQQEGKARDKAASKLNNKWSGRTAETAIDIVNYADGIEADEPEAAKGIKEILNNKSVNAAKKTVQEHKIKSDKKLNATNDNIEWAKWSWNPVTGCLHDCQYCYARDIATRFDGHFKPAFHEDRLSAPANTTIPAHRINEIGINNIFVCSMADLFGAWVNPEWIEKVINICKEQNHWTYLFLTKNPKRYLDFDFPENCWLGASATNQTQFDEAINAFKEMETGCIKFLSCEPLNEEICVKLPGNYEKHPHTELENVDWLIIGGRSKNSRMKAFQPEWFWVEHLFESARVASVPVYFKPNLTVRPREYPE
;
A
#
# COMPACT_ATOMS: atom_id res chain seq x y z
N MET A 1 -13.03 13.35 47.67
CA MET A 1 -13.15 12.65 48.97
C MET A 1 -12.39 11.34 48.86
N THR A 2 -11.67 10.94 49.91
CA THR A 2 -11.01 9.63 49.98
C THR A 2 -12.00 8.61 50.51
N GLU A 3 -12.14 7.48 49.82
CA GLU A 3 -13.04 6.37 50.16
C GLU A 3 -12.26 5.06 50.14
N GLU A 4 -12.74 4.03 50.85
CA GLU A 4 -12.20 2.66 50.76
C GLU A 4 -13.07 1.84 49.82
N LYS A 5 -12.46 1.12 48.87
CA LYS A 5 -13.16 0.24 47.93
C LYS A 5 -12.55 -1.15 47.95
N LEU A 6 -13.40 -2.16 47.72
CA LEU A 6 -12.95 -3.53 47.52
C LEU A 6 -12.05 -3.59 46.28
N ILE A 7 -10.90 -4.25 46.41
CA ILE A 7 -9.91 -4.25 45.32
C ILE A 7 -10.45 -4.94 44.06
N GLU A 8 -11.29 -5.96 44.24
CA GLU A 8 -11.89 -6.77 43.17
C GLU A 8 -12.99 -6.04 42.41
N SER A 9 -13.58 -4.99 43.01
CA SER A 9 -14.63 -4.22 42.33
C SER A 9 -14.05 -3.23 41.30
N LEU A 10 -12.76 -2.90 41.41
CA LEU A 10 -12.13 -1.94 40.51
C LEU A 10 -11.73 -2.56 39.17
N LYS A 11 -11.90 -1.78 38.10
CA LYS A 11 -11.61 -2.22 36.73
C LYS A 11 -10.49 -1.39 36.13
N PRO A 12 -9.45 -1.99 35.52
CA PRO A 12 -8.44 -1.22 34.82
C PRO A 12 -9.05 -0.57 33.56
N HIS A 13 -8.66 0.67 33.27
CA HIS A 13 -9.07 1.32 32.03
C HIS A 13 -8.43 0.63 30.82
N PRO A 14 -9.19 0.30 29.75
CA PRO A 14 -8.66 -0.44 28.58
C PRO A 14 -7.46 0.22 27.90
N ALA A 15 -7.44 1.56 27.85
CA ALA A 15 -6.30 2.31 27.31
C ALA A 15 -4.98 2.05 28.09
N ASN A 16 -5.04 1.78 29.40
CA ASN A 16 -3.82 1.47 30.15
C ASN A 16 -3.20 0.15 29.68
N GLU A 17 -4.01 -0.88 29.50
CA GLU A 17 -3.57 -2.19 29.00
C GLU A 17 -3.02 -2.05 27.57
N ARG A 18 -3.74 -1.37 26.67
CA ARG A 18 -3.31 -1.11 25.29
C ARG A 18 -1.96 -0.40 25.19
N ILE A 19 -1.68 0.57 26.07
CA ILE A 19 -0.47 1.40 26.02
C ILE A 19 0.69 0.75 26.78
N TYR A 20 0.43 0.17 27.95
CA TYR A 20 1.46 -0.16 28.93
C TYR A 20 1.55 -1.64 29.30
N GLY A 21 0.50 -2.42 29.03
CA GLY A 21 0.35 -3.81 29.48
C GLY A 21 0.42 -3.98 31.01
N ASP A 22 0.52 -5.24 31.44
CA ASP A 22 0.55 -5.64 32.85
C ASP A 22 1.97 -5.67 33.45
N THR A 23 2.75 -4.61 33.20
CA THR A 23 4.15 -4.56 33.66
C THR A 23 4.30 -3.78 34.97
N TYR A 24 4.95 -4.40 35.95
CA TYR A 24 5.40 -3.78 37.20
C TYR A 24 6.83 -4.21 37.51
N ASP A 25 7.57 -3.38 38.24
CA ASP A 25 8.95 -3.63 38.61
C ASP A 25 9.02 -4.19 40.03
N HIS A 26 10.08 -4.98 40.30
CA HIS A 26 10.34 -5.54 41.63
C HIS A 26 10.52 -4.46 42.71
N GLU A 27 10.93 -3.26 42.31
CA GLU A 27 11.08 -2.12 43.22
C GLU A 27 9.74 -1.66 43.80
N LEU A 28 8.68 -1.58 42.97
CA LEU A 28 7.35 -1.19 43.43
C LEU A 28 6.75 -2.23 44.39
N ILE A 29 6.93 -3.53 44.09
CA ILE A 29 6.51 -4.62 44.99
C ILE A 29 7.18 -4.47 46.35
N SER A 30 8.52 -4.42 46.35
CA SER A 30 9.31 -4.32 47.58
C SER A 30 8.95 -3.08 48.40
N SER A 31 8.61 -1.98 47.73
CA SER A 31 8.19 -0.74 48.38
C SER A 31 6.84 -0.87 49.07
N ILE A 32 5.84 -1.48 48.39
CA ILE A 32 4.51 -1.67 48.95
C ILE A 32 4.54 -2.71 50.09
N GLU A 33 5.31 -3.80 49.96
CA GLU A 33 5.50 -4.76 51.06
C GLU A 33 6.11 -4.10 52.30
N LYS A 34 7.11 -3.23 52.11
CA LYS A 34 7.85 -2.63 53.22
C LYS A 34 7.14 -1.44 53.87
N TYR A 35 6.42 -0.64 53.09
CA TYR A 35 5.89 0.65 53.54
C TYR A 35 4.36 0.79 53.38
N GLY A 36 3.69 -0.21 52.83
CA GLY A 36 2.29 -0.15 52.46
C GLY A 36 2.02 0.74 51.24
N LEU A 37 0.76 0.75 50.80
CA LEU A 37 0.30 1.64 49.73
C LEU A 37 0.35 3.09 50.19
N ARG A 38 1.16 3.92 49.51
CA ARG A 38 1.21 5.37 49.73
C ARG A 38 0.28 6.10 48.76
N GLY A 39 -0.57 6.96 49.31
CA GLY A 39 -1.54 7.76 48.57
C GLY A 39 -2.75 6.94 48.09
N THR A 40 -3.65 7.58 47.37
CA THR A 40 -4.89 6.95 46.86
C THR A 40 -4.72 6.48 45.42
N ILE A 41 -5.61 5.59 44.99
CA ILE A 41 -5.83 5.24 43.57
C ILE A 41 -6.96 6.11 43.02
N GLU A 42 -6.79 6.69 41.84
CA GLU A 42 -7.82 7.59 41.28
C GLU A 42 -8.71 6.82 40.31
N ILE A 43 -10.02 6.88 40.55
CA ILE A 43 -11.03 6.10 39.84
C ILE A 43 -12.16 7.00 39.32
N THR A 44 -12.92 6.53 38.32
CA THR A 44 -14.19 7.14 37.93
C THR A 44 -15.33 6.73 38.88
N LYS A 45 -16.51 7.33 38.70
CA LYS A 45 -17.73 6.94 39.44
C LYS A 45 -18.16 5.49 39.20
N ASP A 46 -17.73 4.90 38.08
CA ASP A 46 -18.03 3.52 37.68
C ASP A 46 -16.93 2.53 38.10
N ASP A 47 -16.12 2.91 39.10
CA ASP A 47 -15.01 2.10 39.64
C ASP A 47 -13.92 1.74 38.60
N VAL A 48 -13.76 2.56 37.56
CA VAL A 48 -12.68 2.40 36.56
C VAL A 48 -11.43 3.16 36.99
N ILE A 49 -10.30 2.48 37.05
CA ILE A 49 -9.01 3.04 37.46
C ILE A 49 -8.45 3.93 36.36
N ILE A 50 -8.12 5.17 36.70
CA ILE A 50 -7.51 6.17 35.81
C ILE A 50 -6.05 6.42 36.18
N SER A 51 -5.70 6.35 37.46
CA SER A 51 -4.32 6.50 37.94
C SER A 51 -4.02 5.54 39.07
N GLY A 52 -2.85 4.90 39.03
CA GLY A 52 -2.41 3.95 40.04
C GLY A 52 -2.61 2.48 39.67
N HIS A 53 -2.82 2.13 38.39
CA HIS A 53 -2.98 0.74 37.92
C HIS A 53 -1.91 -0.21 38.44
N ARG A 54 -0.64 0.19 38.38
CA ARG A 54 0.49 -0.63 38.89
C ARG A 54 0.40 -0.87 40.39
N ARG A 55 0.01 0.15 41.16
CA ARG A 55 -0.16 0.05 42.61
C ARG A 55 -1.35 -0.84 42.96
N TRP A 56 -2.47 -0.68 42.25
CA TRP A 56 -3.64 -1.54 42.37
C TRP A 56 -3.28 -3.01 42.11
N PHE A 57 -2.59 -3.28 41.00
CA PHE A 57 -2.19 -4.63 40.62
C PHE A 57 -1.30 -5.27 41.70
N VAL A 58 -0.27 -4.55 42.17
CA VAL A 58 0.60 -5.04 43.24
C VAL A 58 -0.16 -5.28 44.54
N CYS A 59 -1.04 -4.36 44.96
CA CYS A 59 -1.86 -4.57 46.16
C CYS A 59 -2.78 -5.80 46.01
N ARG A 60 -3.29 -6.05 44.81
CA ARG A 60 -4.11 -7.24 44.52
C ARG A 60 -3.29 -8.52 44.66
N GLU A 61 -2.08 -8.55 44.10
CA GLU A 61 -1.17 -9.70 44.23
C GLU A 61 -0.71 -9.93 45.69
N LEU A 62 -0.56 -8.87 46.47
CA LEU A 62 -0.21 -8.94 47.89
C LEU A 62 -1.41 -9.26 48.81
N GLY A 63 -2.61 -9.47 48.25
CA GLY A 63 -3.79 -9.90 49.00
C GLY A 63 -4.49 -8.79 49.80
N TYR A 64 -4.40 -7.53 49.38
CA TYR A 64 -5.17 -6.44 49.99
C TYR A 64 -6.67 -6.64 49.72
N GLU A 65 -7.51 -6.56 50.75
CA GLU A 65 -8.98 -6.66 50.58
C GLU A 65 -9.60 -5.34 50.09
N THR A 66 -9.19 -4.22 50.70
CA THR A 66 -9.61 -2.87 50.33
C THR A 66 -8.41 -1.97 50.07
N ILE A 67 -8.66 -0.91 49.30
CA ILE A 67 -7.68 0.12 49.01
C ILE A 67 -8.31 1.52 49.06
N PRO A 68 -7.54 2.53 49.49
CA PRO A 68 -7.97 3.91 49.49
C PRO A 68 -8.01 4.46 48.06
N VAL A 69 -9.17 4.99 47.67
CA VAL A 69 -9.43 5.58 46.36
C VAL A 69 -9.86 7.04 46.46
N THR A 70 -9.65 7.78 45.38
CA THR A 70 -10.19 9.12 45.16
C THR A 70 -11.03 9.09 43.88
N ILE A 71 -12.29 9.50 43.96
CA ILE A 71 -13.19 9.53 42.81
C ILE A 71 -13.00 10.83 42.03
N LEU A 72 -12.71 10.71 40.73
CA LEU A 72 -12.62 11.82 39.79
C LEU A 72 -14.03 12.25 39.35
N GLU A 73 -14.26 13.56 39.30
CA GLU A 73 -15.54 14.12 38.85
C GLU A 73 -15.67 14.21 37.32
N GLU A 74 -14.55 14.14 36.58
CA GLU A 74 -14.53 14.23 35.13
C GLU A 74 -15.21 13.01 34.48
N THR A 75 -16.01 13.28 33.45
CA THR A 75 -16.80 12.27 32.73
C THR A 75 -16.43 12.18 31.25
N ASP A 76 -15.68 13.16 30.73
CA ASP A 76 -15.17 13.12 29.36
C ASP A 76 -14.05 12.08 29.23
N GLU A 77 -14.33 11.01 28.50
CA GLU A 77 -13.40 9.90 28.25
C GLU A 77 -12.07 10.37 27.64
N GLN A 78 -12.07 11.37 26.76
CA GLN A 78 -10.85 11.86 26.11
C GLN A 78 -9.93 12.51 27.15
N LYS A 79 -10.50 13.34 28.04
CA LYS A 79 -9.75 13.98 29.12
C LYS A 79 -9.26 12.99 30.16
N LEU A 80 -10.05 11.96 30.47
CA LEU A 80 -9.64 10.89 31.38
C LEU A 80 -8.43 10.12 30.84
N ILE A 81 -8.42 9.81 29.53
CA ILE A 81 -7.29 9.16 28.88
C ILE A 81 -6.04 10.07 28.86
N GLU A 82 -6.20 11.36 28.54
CA GLU A 82 -5.09 12.31 28.61
C GLU A 82 -4.50 12.42 30.02
N TYR A 83 -5.37 12.44 31.04
CA TYR A 83 -4.96 12.45 32.43
C TYR A 83 -4.23 11.17 32.83
N LEU A 84 -4.72 10.00 32.41
CA LEU A 84 -4.08 8.70 32.61
C LEU A 84 -2.65 8.68 32.04
N ILE A 85 -2.47 9.16 30.80
CA ILE A 85 -1.16 9.26 30.17
C ILE A 85 -0.28 10.20 31.00
N LYS A 86 -0.76 11.39 31.34
CA LYS A 86 -0.02 12.39 32.14
C LYS A 86 0.45 11.85 33.49
N MET A 87 -0.39 11.11 34.21
CA MET A 87 -0.04 10.52 35.50
C MET A 87 1.02 9.42 35.36
N ASN A 88 0.93 8.62 34.30
CA ASN A 88 1.96 7.63 33.99
C ASN A 88 3.28 8.29 33.62
N GLN A 89 3.27 9.33 32.79
CA GLN A 89 4.48 10.07 32.39
C GLN A 89 5.27 10.62 33.58
N ALA A 90 4.59 11.00 34.67
CA ALA A 90 5.21 11.52 35.88
C ALA A 90 5.80 10.43 36.80
N THR A 91 5.34 9.19 36.68
CA THR A 91 5.59 8.14 37.69
C THR A 91 6.40 6.95 37.17
N ARG A 92 6.52 6.78 35.85
CA ARG A 92 7.20 5.62 35.25
C ARG A 92 8.32 6.02 34.29
N LYS A 93 9.34 5.16 34.21
CA LYS A 93 10.24 5.12 33.05
C LYS A 93 9.52 4.40 31.91
N ARG A 94 9.34 5.10 30.79
CA ARG A 94 8.61 4.60 29.61
C ARG A 94 9.59 4.07 28.57
N THR A 95 9.25 2.93 27.96
CA THR A 95 9.97 2.45 26.77
C THR A 95 9.57 3.26 25.54
N ASN A 96 10.37 3.21 24.46
CA ASN A 96 10.01 3.92 23.23
C ASN A 96 8.72 3.34 22.61
N GLU A 97 8.50 2.03 22.72
CA GLU A 97 7.24 1.39 22.35
C GLU A 97 6.04 1.99 23.09
N GLN A 98 6.13 2.12 24.43
CA GLN A 98 5.07 2.73 25.23
C GLN A 98 4.83 4.20 24.84
N ILE A 99 5.89 4.95 24.54
CA ILE A 99 5.78 6.34 24.06
C ILE A 99 5.10 6.40 22.68
N ALA A 100 5.36 5.43 21.80
CA ALA A 100 4.67 5.33 20.50
C ALA A 100 3.19 5.01 20.68
N ARG A 101 2.83 4.09 21.59
CA ARG A 101 1.42 3.78 21.93
C ARG A 101 0.70 4.96 22.59
N GLU A 102 1.37 5.71 23.48
CA GLU A 102 0.85 6.98 24.02
C GLU A 102 0.54 7.98 22.90
N PHE A 103 1.47 8.12 21.96
CA PHE A 103 1.31 9.01 20.81
C PHE A 103 0.11 8.63 19.95
N GLU A 104 -0.09 7.34 19.67
CA GLU A 104 -1.21 6.84 18.87
C GLU A 104 -2.55 7.23 19.48
N VAL A 105 -2.71 7.01 20.79
CA VAL A 105 -3.93 7.37 21.52
C VAL A 105 -4.14 8.88 21.57
N LEU A 106 -3.07 9.67 21.78
CA LEU A 106 -3.16 11.14 21.76
C LEU A 106 -3.51 11.69 20.37
N LEU A 107 -3.02 11.05 19.31
CA LEU A 107 -3.34 11.39 17.94
C LEU A 107 -4.82 11.15 17.64
N GLU A 108 -5.37 9.99 18.04
CA GLU A 108 -6.80 9.69 17.93
C GLU A 108 -7.67 10.75 18.64
N ILE A 109 -7.24 11.21 19.82
CA ILE A 109 -7.94 12.25 20.59
C ILE A 109 -7.89 13.60 19.85
N GLU A 110 -6.70 14.06 19.43
CA GLU A 110 -6.53 15.33 18.71
C GLU A 110 -7.28 15.37 17.38
N GLU A 111 -7.34 14.24 16.67
CA GLU A 111 -8.12 14.12 15.42
C GLU A 111 -9.63 14.25 15.68
N LYS A 112 -10.14 13.59 16.73
CA LYS A 112 -11.55 13.73 17.13
C LYS A 112 -11.86 15.18 17.54
N GLU A 113 -10.98 15.83 18.29
CA GLU A 113 -11.15 17.23 18.68
C GLU A 113 -11.04 18.20 17.50
N SER A 114 -10.12 17.94 16.57
CA SER A 114 -9.99 18.71 15.32
C SER A 114 -11.28 18.65 14.50
N LYS A 115 -11.86 17.45 14.33
CA LYS A 115 -13.15 17.26 13.66
C LYS A 115 -14.28 18.01 14.39
N LYS A 116 -14.35 17.95 15.72
CA LYS A 116 -15.32 18.73 16.53
C LYS A 116 -15.17 20.24 16.29
N ARG A 117 -13.93 20.76 16.27
CA ARG A 117 -13.62 22.18 15.98
C ARG A 117 -14.07 22.60 14.58
N GLN A 118 -13.78 21.79 13.56
CA GLN A 118 -14.21 22.05 12.18
C GLN A 118 -15.74 22.10 12.05
N ILE A 119 -16.45 21.14 12.67
CA ILE A 119 -17.92 21.11 12.67
C ILE A 119 -18.51 22.32 13.40
N SER A 120 -17.90 22.73 14.52
CA SER A 120 -18.33 23.93 15.26
C SER A 120 -18.16 25.21 14.43
N ASN A 121 -17.02 25.35 13.73
CA ASN A 121 -16.75 26.50 12.87
C ASN A 121 -17.72 26.57 11.68
N LEU A 122 -18.07 25.42 11.09
CA LEU A 122 -19.08 25.32 10.03
C LEU A 122 -20.49 25.71 10.52
N LYS A 123 -20.85 25.37 11.77
CA LYS A 123 -22.14 25.71 12.37
C LYS A 123 -22.27 27.19 12.77
N GLN A 124 -21.15 27.87 13.05
CA GLN A 124 -21.14 29.28 13.46
C GLN A 124 -21.18 30.28 12.30
N GLY A 125 -21.23 29.82 11.03
CA GLY A 125 -21.45 30.70 9.89
C GLY A 125 -20.35 31.74 9.65
N ASN A 126 -19.15 31.54 10.20
CA ASN A 126 -18.04 32.45 9.96
C ASN A 126 -17.60 32.34 8.49
N LYS A 127 -17.79 33.44 7.74
CA LYS A 127 -17.22 33.65 6.43
C LYS A 127 -15.71 33.41 6.48
N ILE A 128 -15.23 32.73 5.45
CA ILE A 128 -13.81 32.54 5.05
C ILE A 128 -12.91 33.61 5.68
N PRO A 129 -11.90 33.26 6.50
CA PRO A 129 -10.92 34.23 6.91
C PRO A 129 -10.19 34.68 5.64
N VAL A 130 -10.20 35.98 5.38
CA VAL A 130 -9.29 36.61 4.43
C VAL A 130 -7.88 36.27 4.92
N VAL A 131 -7.19 35.36 4.23
CA VAL A 131 -5.82 35.00 4.54
C VAL A 131 -4.93 36.12 4.02
N GLU A 132 -4.62 37.08 4.89
CA GLU A 132 -3.44 37.92 4.71
C GLU A 132 -2.18 37.04 4.89
N ASN A 133 -1.23 37.19 3.97
CA ASN A 133 0.04 36.48 3.88
C ASN A 133 0.94 36.69 5.11
N PHE A 134 0.68 36.00 6.21
CA PHE A 134 1.66 35.72 7.26
C PHE A 134 1.58 34.24 7.65
N PRO A 135 2.71 33.54 7.81
CA PRO A 135 2.73 32.11 8.12
C PRO A 135 2.26 31.87 9.56
N GLN A 136 0.97 31.62 9.75
CA GLN A 136 0.47 31.02 10.99
C GLN A 136 0.92 29.56 11.01
N GLN A 137 1.75 29.19 11.98
CA GLN A 137 2.08 27.80 12.29
C GLN A 137 0.83 27.08 12.84
N GLU A 138 -0.09 26.69 11.96
CA GLU A 138 -1.10 25.68 12.27
C GLU A 138 -0.38 24.33 12.44
N GLY A 139 -0.08 23.98 13.69
CA GLY A 139 0.46 22.65 14.00
C GLY A 139 -0.55 21.57 13.60
N LYS A 140 -0.14 20.65 12.71
CA LYS A 140 -0.93 19.48 12.33
C LYS A 140 -1.35 18.72 13.61
N ALA A 141 -2.50 18.03 13.62
CA ALA A 141 -2.97 17.25 14.79
C ALA A 141 -1.87 16.37 15.39
N ARG A 142 -1.07 15.76 14.51
CA ARG A 142 0.19 15.10 14.80
C ARG A 142 1.16 15.88 15.69
N ASP A 143 1.46 17.13 15.34
CA ASP A 143 2.45 17.94 16.04
C ASP A 143 1.93 18.36 17.43
N LYS A 144 0.60 18.52 17.58
CA LYS A 144 -0.06 18.73 18.88
C LYS A 144 -0.02 17.48 19.75
N ALA A 145 -0.31 16.31 19.19
CA ALA A 145 -0.20 15.05 19.92
C ALA A 145 1.25 14.77 20.36
N ALA A 146 2.24 15.08 19.51
CA ALA A 146 3.65 14.88 19.83
C ALA A 146 4.16 15.81 20.93
N SER A 147 3.66 17.06 21.02
CA SER A 147 4.05 17.98 22.09
C SER A 147 3.61 17.49 23.48
N LYS A 148 2.51 16.74 23.56
CA LYS A 148 2.02 16.07 24.79
C LYS A 148 2.90 14.89 25.24
N LEU A 149 3.96 14.53 24.52
CA LEU A 149 4.93 13.49 24.89
C LEU A 149 6.18 14.06 25.61
N ASN A 150 6.05 15.18 26.32
CA ASN A 150 7.17 15.91 26.94
C ASN A 150 8.27 16.29 25.92
N ASN A 151 7.86 16.66 24.70
CA ASN A 151 8.75 17.01 23.58
C ASN A 151 9.81 15.94 23.27
N LYS A 152 9.53 14.67 23.58
CA LYS A 152 10.46 13.56 23.33
C LYS A 152 10.77 13.41 21.84
N TRP A 153 9.77 13.60 20.98
CA TRP A 153 9.85 13.38 19.54
C TRP A 153 9.16 14.49 18.76
N SER A 154 9.64 14.73 17.53
CA SER A 154 8.87 15.48 16.54
C SER A 154 7.65 14.66 16.09
N GLY A 155 6.62 15.31 15.56
CA GLY A 155 5.45 14.61 15.03
C GLY A 155 5.81 13.51 14.02
N ARG A 156 6.74 13.78 13.09
CA ARG A 156 7.21 12.78 12.11
C ARG A 156 7.92 11.59 12.76
N THR A 157 8.74 11.85 13.78
CA THR A 157 9.46 10.80 14.51
C THR A 157 8.48 9.92 15.29
N ALA A 158 7.44 10.52 15.86
CA ALA A 158 6.41 9.79 16.60
C ALA A 158 5.53 8.93 15.66
N GLU A 159 5.14 9.44 14.48
CA GLU A 159 4.48 8.64 13.42
C GLU A 159 5.35 7.45 13.00
N THR A 160 6.64 7.70 12.74
CA THR A 160 7.57 6.63 12.37
C THR A 160 7.65 5.56 13.48
N ALA A 161 7.62 5.96 14.75
CA ALA A 161 7.64 5.03 15.87
C ALA A 161 6.37 4.18 15.94
N ILE A 162 5.19 4.76 15.69
CA ILE A 162 3.92 4.00 15.56
C ILE A 162 4.03 2.98 14.42
N ASP A 163 4.47 3.40 13.23
CA ASP A 163 4.57 2.50 12.06
C ASP A 163 5.44 1.28 12.36
N ILE A 164 6.53 1.47 13.12
CA ILE A 164 7.44 0.39 13.54
C ILE A 164 6.74 -0.56 14.52
N VAL A 165 6.02 -0.03 15.52
CA VAL A 165 5.29 -0.86 16.49
C VAL A 165 4.19 -1.65 15.79
N ASN A 166 3.39 -1.01 14.93
CA ASN A 166 2.33 -1.66 14.18
C ASN A 166 2.87 -2.72 13.21
N TYR A 167 4.03 -2.48 12.59
CA TYR A 167 4.71 -3.50 11.79
C TYR A 167 5.16 -4.70 12.63
N ALA A 168 5.78 -4.45 13.79
CA ALA A 168 6.24 -5.52 14.67
C ALA A 168 5.07 -6.35 15.22
N ASP A 169 3.99 -5.71 15.66
CA ASP A 169 2.76 -6.38 16.13
C ASP A 169 2.11 -7.18 14.98
N GLY A 170 2.15 -6.66 13.74
CA GLY A 170 1.58 -7.31 12.56
C GLY A 170 2.31 -8.59 12.13
N ILE A 171 3.61 -8.72 12.39
CA ILE A 171 4.40 -9.92 12.06
C ILE A 171 4.60 -10.85 13.27
N GLU A 172 4.14 -10.47 14.46
CA GLU A 172 4.44 -11.18 15.72
C GLU A 172 3.92 -12.63 15.73
N ALA A 173 2.80 -12.90 15.06
CA ALA A 173 2.23 -14.23 14.96
C ALA A 173 3.05 -15.19 14.07
N ASP A 174 3.64 -14.66 12.99
CA ASP A 174 4.36 -15.44 11.99
C ASP A 174 5.88 -15.48 12.26
N GLU A 175 6.44 -14.37 12.74
CA GLU A 175 7.88 -14.14 12.94
C GLU A 175 8.18 -13.53 14.33
N PRO A 176 7.93 -14.26 15.43
CA PRO A 176 8.01 -13.72 16.79
C PRO A 176 9.40 -13.19 17.17
N GLU A 177 10.47 -13.84 16.71
CA GLU A 177 11.84 -13.40 16.99
C GLU A 177 12.21 -12.12 16.23
N ALA A 178 11.68 -11.94 15.01
CA ALA A 178 11.89 -10.71 14.25
C ALA A 178 11.12 -9.54 14.87
N ALA A 179 9.85 -9.76 15.24
CA ALA A 179 9.02 -8.80 15.95
C ALA A 179 9.71 -8.33 17.25
N LYS A 180 10.16 -9.29 18.07
CA LYS A 180 10.88 -9.01 19.31
C LYS A 180 12.17 -8.23 19.06
N GLY A 181 12.97 -8.63 18.07
CA GLY A 181 14.21 -7.93 17.69
C GLY A 181 13.96 -6.47 17.27
N ILE A 182 12.89 -6.20 16.53
CA ILE A 182 12.50 -4.84 16.14
C ILE A 182 12.10 -4.02 17.38
N LYS A 183 11.25 -4.56 18.26
CA LYS A 183 10.83 -3.90 19.51
C LYS A 183 12.02 -3.62 20.44
N GLU A 184 12.96 -4.56 20.56
CA GLU A 184 14.19 -4.38 21.34
C GLU A 184 15.08 -3.26 20.78
N ILE A 185 15.27 -3.20 19.46
CA ILE A 185 16.04 -2.13 18.81
C ILE A 185 15.36 -0.77 19.01
N LEU A 186 14.03 -0.72 18.88
CA LEU A 186 13.25 0.49 19.13
C LEU A 186 13.47 0.99 20.57
N ASN A 187 13.38 0.09 21.55
CA ASN A 187 13.45 0.43 22.96
C ASN A 187 14.87 0.78 23.44
N ASN A 188 15.89 0.10 22.90
CA ASN A 188 17.26 0.19 23.43
C ASN A 188 18.23 1.01 22.55
N LYS A 189 17.92 1.24 21.27
CA LYS A 189 18.78 2.02 20.36
C LYS A 189 18.14 3.34 19.96
N SER A 190 17.28 3.33 18.94
CA SER A 190 16.59 4.53 18.44
C SER A 190 15.48 4.16 17.44
N VAL A 191 14.55 5.10 17.23
CA VAL A 191 13.52 5.00 16.19
C VAL A 191 14.14 4.80 14.80
N ASN A 192 15.22 5.53 14.48
CA ASN A 192 15.89 5.41 13.17
C ASN A 192 16.57 4.04 12.98
N ALA A 193 17.17 3.49 14.04
CA ALA A 193 17.77 2.15 13.97
C ALA A 193 16.69 1.08 13.72
N ALA A 194 15.58 1.16 14.44
CA ALA A 194 14.46 0.24 14.25
C ALA A 194 13.82 0.39 12.87
N LYS A 195 13.67 1.62 12.36
CA LYS A 195 13.22 1.88 10.98
C LYS A 195 14.10 1.18 9.95
N LYS A 196 15.43 1.28 10.10
CA LYS A 196 16.39 0.62 9.21
C LYS A 196 16.22 -0.91 9.26
N THR A 197 16.07 -1.48 10.45
CA THR A 197 15.81 -2.92 10.61
C THR A 197 14.50 -3.35 9.96
N VAL A 198 13.42 -2.59 10.12
CA VAL A 198 12.14 -2.84 9.41
C VAL A 198 12.33 -2.78 7.90
N GLN A 199 13.08 -1.80 7.38
CA GLN A 199 13.37 -1.70 5.94
C GLN A 199 14.18 -2.90 5.43
N GLU A 200 15.22 -3.31 6.15
CA GLU A 200 16.01 -4.50 5.81
C GLU A 200 15.16 -5.78 5.87
N HIS A 201 14.26 -5.87 6.84
CA HIS A 201 13.31 -6.98 6.97
C HIS A 201 12.32 -7.03 5.81
N LYS A 202 11.74 -5.88 5.43
CA LYS A 202 10.85 -5.76 4.26
C LYS A 202 11.52 -6.18 2.96
N ILE A 203 12.80 -5.82 2.78
CA ILE A 203 13.60 -6.20 1.61
C ILE A 203 13.89 -7.72 1.61
N LYS A 204 13.97 -8.34 2.78
CA LYS A 204 14.16 -9.79 2.98
C LYS A 204 12.87 -10.62 2.93
N SER A 205 11.76 -10.06 2.43
CA SER A 205 10.58 -10.87 2.09
C SER A 205 10.97 -12.05 1.20
N ASP A 206 10.45 -13.24 1.45
CA ASP A 206 10.72 -14.49 0.71
C ASP A 206 9.88 -14.63 -0.57
N LYS A 207 9.04 -13.64 -0.86
CA LYS A 207 8.16 -13.66 -2.04
C LYS A 207 9.00 -13.81 -3.30
N LYS A 208 8.49 -14.64 -4.22
CA LYS A 208 9.06 -14.90 -5.54
C LYS A 208 8.09 -14.47 -6.63
N LEU A 209 8.57 -14.43 -7.86
CA LEU A 209 7.73 -14.22 -9.03
C LEU A 209 6.73 -15.38 -9.18
N ASN A 210 5.52 -15.07 -9.64
CA ASN A 210 4.51 -16.10 -9.90
C ASN A 210 4.70 -16.62 -11.32
N ALA A 211 4.69 -17.95 -11.50
CA ALA A 211 4.68 -18.53 -12.84
C ALA A 211 3.38 -18.19 -13.58
N THR A 212 3.48 -17.83 -14.85
CA THR A 212 2.32 -17.61 -15.73
C THR A 212 1.81 -18.94 -16.32
N ASN A 213 0.70 -18.87 -17.04
CA ASN A 213 0.14 -19.98 -17.80
C ASN A 213 0.26 -19.74 -19.31
N ASP A 214 -0.22 -20.71 -20.10
CA ASP A 214 -0.11 -20.70 -21.57
C ASP A 214 -0.91 -19.57 -22.25
N ASN A 215 -1.69 -18.75 -21.52
CA ASN A 215 -2.33 -17.57 -22.11
C ASN A 215 -1.38 -16.36 -22.22
N ILE A 216 -0.20 -16.44 -21.60
CA ILE A 216 0.83 -15.38 -21.56
C ILE A 216 2.17 -16.03 -21.90
N GLU A 217 2.26 -16.71 -23.05
CA GLU A 217 3.45 -17.51 -23.41
C GLU A 217 4.73 -16.67 -23.56
N TRP A 218 4.58 -15.36 -23.83
CA TRP A 218 5.65 -14.40 -24.01
C TRP A 218 6.29 -13.91 -22.70
N ALA A 219 5.72 -14.25 -21.53
CA ALA A 219 6.32 -13.99 -20.22
C ALA A 219 6.07 -15.15 -19.28
N LYS A 220 7.12 -15.86 -18.85
CA LYS A 220 6.99 -17.02 -17.94
C LYS A 220 6.72 -16.62 -16.48
N TRP A 221 6.89 -15.35 -16.16
CA TRP A 221 6.71 -14.82 -14.81
C TRP A 221 5.75 -13.65 -14.79
N SER A 222 5.05 -13.48 -13.67
CA SER A 222 4.25 -12.30 -13.37
C SER A 222 4.65 -11.72 -12.02
N TRP A 223 4.63 -10.39 -11.94
CA TRP A 223 5.03 -9.64 -10.77
C TRP A 223 4.02 -8.54 -10.49
N ASN A 224 3.35 -8.58 -9.34
CA ASN A 224 2.24 -7.68 -9.01
C ASN A 224 2.51 -6.90 -7.70
N PRO A 225 3.50 -5.98 -7.68
CA PRO A 225 3.73 -5.08 -6.54
C PRO A 225 2.61 -4.05 -6.37
N VAL A 226 1.83 -3.79 -7.43
CA VAL A 226 0.56 -3.07 -7.36
C VAL A 226 -0.56 -4.01 -7.82
N THR A 227 -1.69 -3.98 -7.13
CA THR A 227 -2.92 -4.70 -7.50
C THR A 227 -4.10 -3.76 -7.54
N GLY A 228 -5.13 -4.10 -8.32
CA GLY A 228 -6.37 -3.31 -8.37
C GLY A 228 -6.32 -2.18 -9.40
N CYS A 229 -7.48 -1.85 -9.95
CA CYS A 229 -7.60 -0.94 -11.08
C CYS A 229 -8.99 -0.28 -11.09
N LEU A 230 -9.04 1.02 -11.39
CA LEU A 230 -10.27 1.80 -11.44
C LEU A 230 -10.90 1.88 -12.84
N HIS A 231 -10.31 1.27 -13.87
CA HIS A 231 -10.93 1.15 -15.19
C HIS A 231 -12.18 0.27 -15.14
N ASP A 232 -13.32 0.71 -15.67
CA ASP A 232 -14.55 -0.09 -15.69
C ASP A 232 -14.67 -1.01 -16.93
N CYS A 233 -13.62 -1.80 -17.18
CA CYS A 233 -13.63 -2.74 -18.29
C CYS A 233 -14.58 -3.92 -18.03
N GLN A 234 -15.60 -4.09 -18.86
CA GLN A 234 -16.54 -5.22 -18.77
C GLN A 234 -15.88 -6.58 -19.04
N TYR A 235 -14.74 -6.57 -19.74
CA TYR A 235 -13.96 -7.77 -20.10
C TYR A 235 -12.83 -8.11 -19.10
N CYS A 236 -12.75 -7.45 -17.94
CA CYS A 236 -11.60 -7.56 -17.03
C CYS A 236 -11.54 -8.89 -16.25
N TYR A 237 -10.63 -9.79 -16.63
CA TYR A 237 -10.39 -11.04 -15.90
C TYR A 237 -9.80 -10.81 -14.50
N ALA A 238 -8.95 -9.78 -14.33
CA ALA A 238 -8.32 -9.47 -13.05
C ALA A 238 -9.36 -9.07 -11.99
N ARG A 239 -10.41 -8.35 -12.39
CA ARG A 239 -11.54 -7.98 -11.53
C ARG A 239 -12.32 -9.22 -11.08
N ASP A 240 -12.56 -10.17 -11.99
CA ASP A 240 -13.25 -11.43 -11.65
C ASP A 240 -12.46 -12.23 -10.60
N ILE A 241 -11.15 -12.33 -10.76
CA ILE A 241 -10.28 -13.02 -9.80
C ILE A 241 -10.29 -12.28 -8.46
N ALA A 242 -10.05 -10.97 -8.44
CA ALA A 242 -10.00 -10.20 -7.19
C ALA A 242 -11.33 -10.23 -6.43
N THR A 243 -12.46 -10.18 -7.13
CA THR A 243 -13.79 -10.25 -6.49
C THR A 243 -14.03 -11.62 -5.84
N ARG A 244 -13.45 -12.70 -6.39
CA ARG A 244 -13.59 -14.05 -5.84
C ARG A 244 -12.78 -14.26 -4.54
N PHE A 245 -11.61 -13.63 -4.42
CA PHE A 245 -10.70 -13.87 -3.29
C PHE A 245 -10.73 -12.77 -2.22
N ASP A 246 -10.66 -11.50 -2.60
CA ASP A 246 -10.49 -10.37 -1.66
C ASP A 246 -11.73 -9.48 -1.53
N GLY A 247 -12.77 -9.70 -2.35
CA GLY A 247 -14.03 -8.96 -2.30
C GLY A 247 -13.96 -7.49 -2.75
N HIS A 248 -12.78 -6.97 -3.12
CA HIS A 248 -12.59 -5.62 -3.64
C HIS A 248 -11.47 -5.55 -4.69
N PHE A 249 -11.58 -4.62 -5.64
CA PHE A 249 -10.58 -4.40 -6.71
C PHE A 249 -10.05 -2.97 -6.66
N LYS A 250 -9.63 -2.53 -5.48
CA LYS A 250 -9.08 -1.19 -5.25
C LYS A 250 -7.56 -1.20 -5.40
N PRO A 251 -6.96 -0.11 -5.92
CA PRO A 251 -5.51 0.03 -6.00
C PRO A 251 -4.85 -0.13 -4.63
N ALA A 252 -3.86 -1.02 -4.55
CA ALA A 252 -3.06 -1.27 -3.36
C ALA A 252 -1.61 -1.53 -3.73
N PHE A 253 -0.69 -1.10 -2.87
CA PHE A 253 0.75 -1.29 -3.04
C PHE A 253 1.28 -2.29 -2.01
N HIS A 254 2.07 -3.24 -2.50
CA HIS A 254 2.59 -4.38 -1.75
C HIS A 254 4.12 -4.27 -1.71
N GLU A 255 4.64 -3.54 -0.72
CA GLU A 255 6.09 -3.33 -0.56
C GLU A 255 6.86 -4.65 -0.38
N ASP A 256 6.24 -5.63 0.26
CA ASP A 256 6.77 -6.98 0.48
C ASP A 256 7.03 -7.74 -0.84
N ARG A 257 6.39 -7.34 -1.94
CA ARG A 257 6.57 -7.99 -3.25
C ARG A 257 7.72 -7.40 -4.05
N LEU A 258 8.33 -6.30 -3.60
CA LEU A 258 9.41 -5.64 -4.36
C LEU A 258 10.67 -6.52 -4.48
N SER A 259 10.91 -7.40 -3.52
CA SER A 259 12.05 -8.33 -3.51
C SER A 259 11.90 -9.51 -4.47
N ALA A 260 10.71 -9.74 -5.04
CA ALA A 260 10.41 -10.94 -5.83
C ALA A 260 11.35 -11.19 -7.03
N PRO A 261 11.74 -10.17 -7.83
CA PRO A 261 12.71 -10.38 -8.90
C PRO A 261 14.09 -10.82 -8.41
N ALA A 262 14.55 -10.30 -7.27
CA ALA A 262 15.85 -10.67 -6.68
C ALA A 262 15.82 -12.08 -6.06
N ASN A 263 14.67 -12.51 -5.55
CA ASN A 263 14.50 -13.81 -4.89
C ASN A 263 14.22 -14.98 -5.85
N THR A 264 13.98 -14.69 -7.12
CA THR A 264 13.62 -15.71 -8.10
C THR A 264 14.86 -16.18 -8.84
N THR A 265 15.08 -17.49 -8.84
CA THR A 265 16.17 -18.13 -9.58
C THR A 265 15.59 -19.01 -10.68
N ILE A 266 16.20 -18.95 -11.86
CA ILE A 266 15.80 -19.79 -13.00
C ILE A 266 16.49 -21.15 -12.85
N PRO A 267 15.73 -22.27 -12.81
CA PRO A 267 16.33 -23.59 -12.81
C PRO A 267 17.12 -23.83 -14.11
N ALA A 268 18.34 -24.39 -14.00
CA ALA A 268 19.24 -24.56 -15.14
C ALA A 268 18.62 -25.33 -16.33
N HIS A 269 17.70 -26.27 -16.07
CA HIS A 269 17.02 -27.04 -17.12
C HIS A 269 15.99 -26.24 -17.93
N ARG A 270 15.56 -25.07 -17.45
CA ARG A 270 14.56 -24.21 -18.13
C ARG A 270 15.17 -23.01 -18.85
N ILE A 271 16.49 -22.83 -18.80
CA ILE A 271 17.18 -21.63 -19.30
C ILE A 271 16.96 -21.35 -20.80
N ASN A 272 16.62 -22.39 -21.57
CA ASN A 272 16.36 -22.28 -23.01
C ASN A 272 14.88 -22.07 -23.35
N GLU A 273 14.00 -21.95 -22.36
CA GLU A 273 12.58 -21.70 -22.63
C GLU A 273 12.36 -20.26 -23.13
N ILE A 274 11.53 -20.13 -24.16
CA ILE A 274 11.16 -18.83 -24.71
C ILE A 274 10.46 -18.01 -23.62
N GLY A 275 10.90 -16.76 -23.46
CA GLY A 275 10.36 -15.83 -22.48
C GLY A 275 10.70 -16.18 -21.02
N ILE A 276 11.68 -17.04 -20.76
CA ILE A 276 12.05 -17.41 -19.37
C ILE A 276 12.57 -16.23 -18.55
N ASN A 277 13.16 -15.22 -19.19
CA ASN A 277 13.60 -13.99 -18.54
C ASN A 277 12.53 -12.88 -18.56
N ASN A 278 11.36 -13.15 -19.12
CA ASN A 278 10.31 -12.14 -19.31
C ASN A 278 9.34 -12.14 -18.12
N ILE A 279 9.16 -10.97 -17.51
CA ILE A 279 8.27 -10.72 -16.39
C ILE A 279 7.13 -9.82 -16.86
N PHE A 280 5.88 -10.28 -16.76
CA PHE A 280 4.73 -9.42 -16.95
C PHE A 280 4.40 -8.66 -15.66
N VAL A 281 4.61 -7.35 -15.69
CA VAL A 281 4.46 -6.48 -14.52
C VAL A 281 3.02 -6.00 -14.39
N CYS A 282 2.47 -6.12 -13.18
CA CYS A 282 1.12 -5.70 -12.81
C CYS A 282 0.02 -6.29 -13.70
N SER A 283 0.13 -7.58 -14.05
CA SER A 283 -0.92 -8.35 -14.74
C SER A 283 -2.34 -8.21 -14.15
N MET A 284 -2.43 -7.88 -12.85
CA MET A 284 -3.67 -7.72 -12.09
C MET A 284 -4.07 -6.25 -11.82
N ALA A 285 -3.41 -5.30 -12.47
CA ALA A 285 -3.64 -3.86 -12.30
C ALA A 285 -3.35 -3.09 -13.59
N ASP A 286 -3.52 -1.77 -13.53
CA ASP A 286 -2.90 -0.87 -14.50
C ASP A 286 -1.96 0.05 -13.70
N LEU A 287 -0.65 -0.23 -13.76
CA LEU A 287 0.37 0.49 -12.97
C LEU A 287 0.40 1.98 -13.33
N PHE A 288 0.03 2.33 -14.56
CA PHE A 288 0.07 3.70 -15.07
C PHE A 288 -1.32 4.35 -15.13
N GLY A 289 -2.35 3.74 -14.52
CA GLY A 289 -3.66 4.39 -14.38
C GLY A 289 -3.56 5.64 -13.51
N ALA A 290 -4.23 6.74 -13.85
CA ALA A 290 -4.05 8.07 -13.23
C ALA A 290 -4.17 8.13 -11.68
N TRP A 291 -4.82 7.13 -11.07
CA TRP A 291 -4.99 7.01 -9.61
C TRP A 291 -3.80 6.41 -8.87
N VAL A 292 -2.82 5.81 -9.58
CA VAL A 292 -1.65 5.20 -8.95
C VAL A 292 -0.68 6.31 -8.51
N ASN A 293 -0.17 6.22 -7.27
CA ASN A 293 0.81 7.17 -6.74
C ASN A 293 2.14 7.05 -7.53
N PRO A 294 2.69 8.16 -8.07
CA PRO A 294 3.99 8.16 -8.75
C PRO A 294 5.12 7.48 -7.97
N GLU A 295 5.17 7.63 -6.64
CA GLU A 295 6.21 7.01 -5.80
C GLU A 295 6.18 5.47 -5.88
N TRP A 296 5.01 4.87 -6.09
CA TRP A 296 4.90 3.41 -6.26
C TRP A 296 5.49 2.97 -7.59
N ILE A 297 5.25 3.76 -8.64
CA ILE A 297 5.76 3.50 -9.99
C ILE A 297 7.28 3.62 -9.99
N GLU A 298 7.83 4.68 -9.38
CA GLU A 298 9.27 4.86 -9.24
C GLU A 298 9.93 3.71 -8.48
N LYS A 299 9.34 3.24 -7.38
CA LYS A 299 9.85 2.06 -6.65
C LYS A 299 9.91 0.83 -7.53
N VAL A 300 8.89 0.57 -8.34
CA VAL A 300 8.87 -0.57 -9.28
C VAL A 300 9.95 -0.42 -10.35
N ILE A 301 10.06 0.75 -10.98
CA ILE A 301 11.06 1.03 -12.01
C ILE A 301 12.49 0.90 -11.45
N ASN A 302 12.72 1.33 -10.21
CA ASN A 302 14.03 1.20 -9.56
C ASN A 302 14.45 -0.27 -9.39
N ILE A 303 13.51 -1.16 -9.03
CA ILE A 303 13.80 -2.61 -9.03
C ILE A 303 14.12 -3.11 -10.44
N CYS A 304 13.43 -2.63 -11.48
CA CYS A 304 13.76 -2.99 -12.86
C CYS A 304 15.19 -2.60 -13.25
N LYS A 305 15.65 -1.43 -12.77
CA LYS A 305 17.03 -0.94 -12.94
C LYS A 305 18.05 -1.80 -12.19
N GLU A 306 17.75 -2.15 -10.94
CA GLU A 306 18.64 -2.95 -10.08
C GLU A 306 18.75 -4.41 -10.55
N GLN A 307 17.63 -5.01 -10.96
CA GLN A 307 17.52 -6.41 -11.36
C GLN A 307 17.45 -6.52 -12.89
N ASN A 308 18.51 -6.03 -13.55
CA ASN A 308 18.57 -5.82 -15.00
C ASN A 308 18.73 -7.09 -15.87
N HIS A 309 18.92 -8.25 -15.25
CA HIS A 309 18.97 -9.55 -15.93
C HIS A 309 17.59 -10.05 -16.38
N TRP A 310 16.51 -9.45 -15.84
CA TRP A 310 15.14 -9.69 -16.26
C TRP A 310 14.69 -8.67 -17.31
N THR A 311 13.77 -9.10 -18.18
CA THR A 311 13.03 -8.23 -19.08
C THR A 311 11.64 -7.95 -18.52
N TYR A 312 11.29 -6.69 -18.31
CA TYR A 312 10.04 -6.28 -17.67
C TYR A 312 9.04 -5.75 -18.69
N LEU A 313 7.93 -6.45 -18.86
CA LEU A 313 6.86 -6.03 -19.77
C LEU A 313 5.78 -5.31 -18.98
N PHE A 314 5.56 -4.05 -19.34
CA PHE A 314 4.48 -3.22 -18.82
C PHE A 314 3.36 -3.14 -19.85
N LEU A 315 2.10 -3.15 -19.40
CA LEU A 315 0.95 -2.94 -20.27
C LEU A 315 -0.05 -2.00 -19.59
N THR A 316 -0.45 -0.94 -20.28
CA THR A 316 -1.37 0.07 -19.72
C THR A 316 -2.46 0.51 -20.71
N LYS A 317 -3.56 1.06 -20.20
CA LYS A 317 -4.54 1.84 -20.99
C LYS A 317 -4.29 3.35 -20.91
N ASN A 318 -3.24 3.79 -20.23
CA ASN A 318 -2.87 5.20 -20.10
C ASN A 318 -1.40 5.39 -20.53
N PRO A 319 -1.06 5.14 -21.81
CA PRO A 319 0.32 5.12 -22.28
C PRO A 319 1.01 6.48 -22.19
N LYS A 320 0.26 7.59 -22.21
CA LYS A 320 0.82 8.93 -22.01
C LYS A 320 1.58 9.07 -20.68
N ARG A 321 1.17 8.33 -19.66
CA ARG A 321 1.81 8.37 -18.34
C ARG A 321 3.22 7.74 -18.33
N TYR A 322 3.63 7.06 -19.39
CA TYR A 322 5.04 6.67 -19.55
C TYR A 322 5.97 7.88 -19.63
N LEU A 323 5.52 9.02 -20.15
CA LEU A 323 6.33 10.24 -20.31
C LEU A 323 6.73 10.87 -18.97
N ASP A 324 6.09 10.48 -17.87
CA ASP A 324 6.40 10.98 -16.52
C ASP A 324 7.61 10.27 -15.88
N PHE A 325 8.17 9.22 -16.51
CA PHE A 325 9.16 8.34 -15.89
C PHE A 325 10.30 7.91 -16.82
N ASP A 326 11.48 7.67 -16.23
CA ASP A 326 12.65 7.15 -16.93
C ASP A 326 12.79 5.64 -16.77
N PHE A 327 12.71 4.92 -17.89
CA PHE A 327 12.80 3.46 -17.93
C PHE A 327 14.20 2.96 -18.33
N PRO A 328 14.71 1.88 -17.72
CA PRO A 328 15.90 1.19 -18.22
C PRO A 328 15.58 0.37 -19.48
N GLU A 329 16.60 0.10 -20.31
CA GLU A 329 16.46 -0.58 -21.60
C GLU A 329 15.88 -2.02 -21.52
N ASN A 330 15.96 -2.66 -20.35
CA ASN A 330 15.36 -3.97 -20.12
C ASN A 330 13.84 -3.93 -19.88
N CYS A 331 13.20 -2.76 -20.03
CA CYS A 331 11.76 -2.60 -19.99
C CYS A 331 11.14 -2.62 -21.40
N TRP A 332 10.01 -3.30 -21.55
CA TRP A 332 9.16 -3.23 -22.74
C TRP A 332 7.87 -2.51 -22.35
N LEU A 333 7.50 -1.49 -23.10
CA LEU A 333 6.45 -0.53 -22.78
C LEU A 333 5.26 -0.75 -23.71
N GLY A 334 4.19 -1.31 -23.16
CA GLY A 334 3.04 -1.76 -23.90
C GLY A 334 1.79 -0.91 -23.68
N ALA A 335 0.97 -0.78 -24.71
CA ALA A 335 -0.35 -0.17 -24.60
C ALA A 335 -1.45 -1.13 -25.06
N SER A 336 -2.57 -1.17 -24.33
CA SER A 336 -3.77 -1.89 -24.74
C SER A 336 -4.60 -1.04 -25.70
N ALA A 337 -4.87 -1.55 -26.89
CA ALA A 337 -5.68 -0.90 -27.92
C ALA A 337 -6.89 -1.77 -28.27
N THR A 338 -8.00 -1.62 -27.54
CA THR A 338 -9.21 -2.43 -27.77
C THR A 338 -10.18 -1.85 -28.79
N ASN A 339 -9.91 -0.61 -29.22
CA ASN A 339 -10.69 0.22 -30.15
C ASN A 339 -9.78 1.26 -30.80
N GLN A 340 -10.29 1.99 -31.81
CA GLN A 340 -9.51 2.98 -32.56
C GLN A 340 -8.99 4.12 -31.65
N THR A 341 -9.79 4.60 -30.69
CA THR A 341 -9.37 5.69 -29.80
C THR A 341 -8.16 5.33 -28.98
N GLN A 342 -8.14 4.13 -28.38
CA GLN A 342 -6.99 3.65 -27.60
C GLN A 342 -5.77 3.38 -28.48
N PHE A 343 -5.98 2.96 -29.73
CA PHE A 343 -4.91 2.84 -30.71
C PHE A 343 -4.26 4.21 -30.97
N ASP A 344 -5.06 5.22 -31.29
CA ASP A 344 -4.57 6.59 -31.57
C ASP A 344 -3.82 7.18 -30.36
N GLU A 345 -4.37 7.00 -29.15
CA GLU A 345 -3.72 7.42 -27.89
C GLU A 345 -2.36 6.75 -27.68
N ALA A 346 -2.27 5.45 -27.96
CA ALA A 346 -1.03 4.71 -27.83
C ALA A 346 0.03 5.14 -28.86
N ILE A 347 -0.36 5.31 -30.12
CA ILE A 347 0.54 5.78 -31.18
C ILE A 347 1.09 7.17 -30.85
N ASN A 348 0.24 8.08 -30.36
CA ASN A 348 0.68 9.42 -29.97
C ASN A 348 1.69 9.37 -28.81
N ALA A 349 1.40 8.59 -27.77
CA ALA A 349 2.34 8.42 -26.66
C ALA A 349 3.68 7.83 -27.14
N PHE A 350 3.66 6.79 -27.98
CA PHE A 350 4.88 6.14 -28.47
C PHE A 350 5.74 7.01 -29.38
N LYS A 351 5.14 7.99 -30.07
CA LYS A 351 5.84 9.02 -30.85
C LYS A 351 6.56 10.03 -29.95
N GLU A 352 5.96 10.39 -28.82
CA GLU A 352 6.53 11.34 -27.86
C GLU A 352 7.63 10.71 -26.98
N MET A 353 7.68 9.38 -26.90
CA MET A 353 8.64 8.66 -26.06
C MET A 353 10.03 8.57 -26.71
N GLU A 354 10.97 9.33 -26.16
CA GLU A 354 12.41 9.23 -26.47
C GLU A 354 13.07 8.15 -25.59
N THR A 355 12.96 6.89 -25.99
CA THR A 355 13.52 5.77 -25.23
C THR A 355 14.05 4.65 -26.13
N GLY A 356 15.07 3.94 -25.65
CA GLY A 356 15.57 2.70 -26.26
C GLY A 356 14.77 1.45 -25.87
N CYS A 357 13.71 1.61 -25.07
CA CYS A 357 12.82 0.51 -24.71
C CYS A 357 12.01 0.01 -25.92
N ILE A 358 11.76 -1.30 -25.97
CA ILE A 358 10.82 -1.90 -26.93
C ILE A 358 9.40 -1.39 -26.63
N LYS A 359 8.70 -0.90 -27.65
CA LYS A 359 7.32 -0.41 -27.58
C LYS A 359 6.38 -1.41 -28.24
N PHE A 360 5.34 -1.86 -27.56
CA PHE A 360 4.42 -2.87 -28.13
C PHE A 360 2.94 -2.49 -28.02
N LEU A 361 2.16 -2.89 -29.01
CA LEU A 361 0.71 -2.72 -29.00
C LEU A 361 0.03 -4.05 -28.74
N SER A 362 -0.92 -4.03 -27.82
CA SER A 362 -1.78 -5.15 -27.49
C SER A 362 -3.20 -4.84 -27.96
N CYS A 363 -3.50 -5.27 -29.19
CA CYS A 363 -4.82 -5.18 -29.79
C CYS A 363 -5.71 -6.33 -29.28
N GLU A 364 -6.00 -6.33 -27.98
CA GLU A 364 -6.84 -7.35 -27.34
C GLU A 364 -7.62 -6.86 -26.09
N PRO A 365 -8.87 -7.32 -25.90
CA PRO A 365 -9.69 -7.92 -26.96
C PRO A 365 -9.92 -6.92 -28.08
N LEU A 366 -9.72 -7.34 -29.34
CA LEU A 366 -10.03 -6.53 -30.51
C LEU A 366 -11.55 -6.44 -30.65
N ASN A 367 -12.17 -5.42 -30.02
CA ASN A 367 -13.63 -5.32 -29.93
C ASN A 367 -14.26 -4.68 -31.18
N GLU A 368 -13.49 -3.94 -31.95
CA GLU A 368 -13.87 -3.29 -33.19
C GLU A 368 -12.69 -3.28 -34.18
N GLU A 369 -12.96 -2.87 -35.41
CA GLU A 369 -11.92 -2.61 -36.40
C GLU A 369 -11.00 -1.48 -35.95
N ILE A 370 -9.69 -1.70 -36.07
CA ILE A 370 -8.67 -0.65 -35.92
C ILE A 370 -8.10 -0.40 -37.31
N CYS A 371 -8.43 0.77 -37.86
CA CYS A 371 -7.96 1.21 -39.16
C CYS A 371 -6.59 1.89 -39.01
N VAL A 372 -5.53 1.14 -39.31
CA VAL A 372 -4.18 1.67 -39.47
C VAL A 372 -4.07 2.39 -40.83
N LYS A 373 -3.64 3.65 -40.81
CA LYS A 373 -3.36 4.40 -42.04
C LYS A 373 -2.07 3.90 -42.67
N LEU A 374 -2.20 3.30 -43.84
CA LEU A 374 -1.08 2.89 -44.68
C LEU A 374 -0.54 4.08 -45.47
N PRO A 375 0.76 4.07 -45.84
CA PRO A 375 1.30 5.00 -46.81
C PRO A 375 0.59 4.83 -48.15
N GLY A 376 -0.38 5.69 -48.47
CA GLY A 376 -1.23 5.55 -49.66
C GLY A 376 -0.54 5.96 -50.95
N ASN A 377 0.26 7.03 -50.90
CA ASN A 377 1.04 7.56 -52.02
C ASN A 377 2.30 8.20 -51.41
N TYR A 378 3.49 7.77 -51.82
CA TYR A 378 4.78 8.13 -51.20
C TYR A 378 5.00 9.64 -51.05
N GLU A 379 4.29 10.46 -51.83
CA GLU A 379 4.35 11.93 -51.77
C GLU A 379 3.50 12.59 -50.66
N LYS A 380 2.46 11.93 -50.12
CA LYS A 380 1.53 12.55 -49.14
C LYS A 380 1.62 11.95 -47.73
N HIS A 381 1.97 10.67 -47.60
CA HIS A 381 2.13 10.00 -46.31
C HIS A 381 3.31 9.03 -46.40
N PRO A 382 4.56 9.49 -46.13
CA PRO A 382 5.76 8.66 -46.27
C PRO A 382 5.93 7.61 -45.17
N HIS A 383 5.11 7.65 -44.12
CA HIS A 383 5.26 6.82 -42.92
C HIS A 383 3.95 6.12 -42.54
N THR A 384 4.09 4.92 -41.99
CA THR A 384 3.00 4.13 -41.39
C THR A 384 2.78 4.55 -39.93
N GLU A 385 1.55 4.50 -39.43
CA GLU A 385 1.25 4.80 -38.02
C GLU A 385 1.95 3.86 -37.04
N LEU A 386 2.42 2.70 -37.51
CA LEU A 386 3.13 1.69 -36.73
C LEU A 386 4.65 1.90 -36.69
N GLU A 387 5.20 3.00 -37.24
CA GLU A 387 6.66 3.24 -37.30
C GLU A 387 7.35 3.23 -35.92
N ASN A 388 6.60 3.54 -34.86
CA ASN A 388 7.08 3.62 -33.47
C ASN A 388 6.65 2.41 -32.63
N VAL A 389 6.25 1.31 -33.27
CA VAL A 389 5.79 0.07 -32.64
C VAL A 389 6.76 -1.04 -33.04
N ASP A 390 7.36 -1.70 -32.04
CA ASP A 390 8.33 -2.77 -32.25
C ASP A 390 7.68 -4.17 -32.24
N TRP A 391 6.47 -4.29 -31.68
CA TRP A 391 5.76 -5.57 -31.59
C TRP A 391 4.25 -5.40 -31.50
N LEU A 392 3.49 -6.20 -32.26
CA LEU A 392 2.03 -6.17 -32.27
C LEU A 392 1.44 -7.50 -31.78
N ILE A 393 0.58 -7.45 -30.77
CA ILE A 393 -0.17 -8.59 -30.25
C ILE A 393 -1.63 -8.44 -30.70
N ILE A 394 -2.21 -9.50 -31.27
CA ILE A 394 -3.63 -9.53 -31.67
C ILE A 394 -4.33 -10.68 -30.93
N GLY A 395 -5.49 -10.40 -30.34
CA GLY A 395 -6.22 -11.37 -29.54
C GLY A 395 -7.73 -11.15 -29.50
N GLY A 396 -8.46 -12.27 -29.39
CA GLY A 396 -9.91 -12.25 -29.15
C GLY A 396 -10.24 -12.01 -27.68
N ARG A 397 -11.53 -11.97 -27.36
CA ARG A 397 -12.01 -11.90 -25.97
C ARG A 397 -12.27 -13.30 -25.43
N SER A 398 -11.61 -13.63 -24.32
CA SER A 398 -11.92 -14.83 -23.54
C SER A 398 -13.24 -14.66 -22.77
N LYS A 399 -13.94 -15.77 -22.47
CA LYS A 399 -15.15 -15.74 -21.64
C LYS A 399 -14.81 -15.29 -20.22
N ASN A 400 -15.66 -14.45 -19.63
CA ASN A 400 -15.55 -14.05 -18.23
C ASN A 400 -16.93 -14.05 -17.54
N SER A 401 -17.04 -13.52 -16.32
CA SER A 401 -18.29 -13.51 -15.55
C SER A 401 -19.39 -12.64 -16.17
N ARG A 402 -19.03 -11.59 -16.91
CA ARG A 402 -19.94 -10.57 -17.47
C ARG A 402 -20.21 -10.73 -18.96
N MET A 403 -19.29 -11.34 -19.71
CA MET A 403 -19.26 -11.35 -21.17
C MET A 403 -18.93 -12.74 -21.72
N LYS A 404 -19.58 -13.07 -22.85
CA LYS A 404 -19.23 -14.25 -23.66
C LYS A 404 -17.90 -14.03 -24.38
N ALA A 405 -17.26 -15.15 -24.72
CA ALA A 405 -16.12 -15.13 -25.64
C ALA A 405 -16.52 -14.49 -26.97
N PHE A 406 -15.59 -13.78 -27.59
CA PHE A 406 -15.80 -13.08 -28.86
C PHE A 406 -14.54 -13.20 -29.70
N GLN A 407 -14.75 -13.42 -31.00
CA GLN A 407 -13.70 -13.40 -32.01
C GLN A 407 -13.92 -12.18 -32.90
N PRO A 408 -12.88 -11.39 -33.20
CA PRO A 408 -12.98 -10.32 -34.18
C PRO A 408 -13.29 -10.89 -35.58
N GLU A 409 -13.83 -10.05 -36.45
CA GLU A 409 -13.99 -10.40 -37.87
C GLU A 409 -12.61 -10.64 -38.51
N TRP A 410 -12.54 -11.56 -39.48
CA TRP A 410 -11.26 -11.91 -40.13
C TRP A 410 -10.57 -10.68 -40.73
N PHE A 411 -11.33 -9.83 -41.43
CA PHE A 411 -10.77 -8.67 -42.10
C PHE A 411 -10.16 -7.64 -41.13
N TRP A 412 -10.62 -7.57 -39.86
CA TRP A 412 -9.99 -6.72 -38.84
C TRP A 412 -8.58 -7.21 -38.49
N VAL A 413 -8.45 -8.54 -38.35
CA VAL A 413 -7.19 -9.20 -38.04
C VAL A 413 -6.22 -9.11 -39.22
N GLU A 414 -6.74 -9.36 -40.43
CA GLU A 414 -5.98 -9.25 -41.67
C GLU A 414 -5.46 -7.82 -41.87
N HIS A 415 -6.31 -6.80 -41.70
CA HIS A 415 -5.90 -5.40 -41.83
C HIS A 415 -4.75 -5.04 -40.90
N LEU A 416 -4.82 -5.43 -39.62
CA LEU A 416 -3.74 -5.21 -38.65
C LEU A 416 -2.47 -5.99 -39.01
N PHE A 417 -2.62 -7.24 -39.43
CA PHE A 417 -1.50 -8.10 -39.81
C PHE A 417 -0.76 -7.54 -41.04
N GLU A 418 -1.47 -7.19 -42.10
CA GLU A 418 -0.90 -6.59 -43.31
C GLU A 418 -0.26 -5.24 -43.00
N SER A 419 -0.91 -4.42 -42.18
CA SER A 419 -0.35 -3.13 -41.76
C SER A 419 0.96 -3.29 -41.00
N ALA A 420 1.04 -4.29 -40.10
CA ALA A 420 2.28 -4.62 -39.42
C ALA A 420 3.36 -5.16 -40.38
N ARG A 421 2.99 -5.95 -41.39
CA ARG A 421 3.92 -6.44 -42.41
C ARG A 421 4.53 -5.30 -43.23
N VAL A 422 3.71 -4.34 -43.67
CA VAL A 422 4.18 -3.12 -44.36
C VAL A 422 5.14 -2.34 -43.47
N ALA A 423 4.86 -2.27 -42.17
CA ALA A 423 5.70 -1.61 -41.18
C ALA A 423 6.92 -2.43 -40.71
N SER A 424 7.10 -3.67 -41.19
CA SER A 424 8.11 -4.62 -40.69
C SER A 424 8.02 -4.91 -39.18
N VAL A 425 6.82 -4.81 -38.61
CA VAL A 425 6.53 -5.07 -37.19
C VAL A 425 6.20 -6.55 -37.00
N PRO A 426 6.93 -7.29 -36.14
CA PRO A 426 6.57 -8.64 -35.76
C PRO A 426 5.17 -8.72 -35.14
N VAL A 427 4.42 -9.76 -35.49
CA VAL A 427 3.06 -9.98 -35.00
C VAL A 427 2.98 -11.26 -34.18
N TYR A 428 2.31 -11.19 -33.03
CA TYR A 428 2.00 -12.32 -32.17
C TYR A 428 0.47 -12.51 -32.09
N PHE A 429 -0.02 -13.63 -32.60
CA PHE A 429 -1.41 -14.03 -32.40
C PHE A 429 -1.54 -14.76 -31.08
N LYS A 430 -2.42 -14.28 -30.21
CA LYS A 430 -2.71 -15.01 -28.97
C LYS A 430 -3.34 -16.37 -29.27
N PRO A 431 -3.13 -17.37 -28.39
CA PRO A 431 -3.77 -18.69 -28.53
C PRO A 431 -5.30 -18.63 -28.62
N ASN A 432 -5.93 -17.59 -28.06
CA ASN A 432 -7.38 -17.39 -28.11
C ASN A 432 -7.88 -16.75 -29.42
N LEU A 433 -7.00 -16.37 -30.36
CA LEU A 433 -7.36 -15.83 -31.66
C LEU A 433 -7.54 -17.00 -32.65
N THR A 434 -8.77 -17.48 -32.75
CA THR A 434 -9.13 -18.66 -33.54
C THR A 434 -9.85 -18.33 -34.83
N VAL A 435 -10.10 -17.05 -35.11
CA VAL A 435 -10.70 -16.62 -36.40
C VAL A 435 -9.78 -17.00 -37.57
N ARG A 436 -10.42 -17.36 -38.68
CA ARG A 436 -9.79 -17.78 -39.94
C ARG A 436 -10.59 -17.16 -41.10
N PRO A 437 -9.97 -16.91 -42.27
CA PRO A 437 -10.69 -16.43 -43.44
C PRO A 437 -11.85 -17.36 -43.77
N ARG A 438 -13.02 -16.76 -44.05
CA ARG A 438 -14.25 -17.46 -44.47
C ARG A 438 -14.91 -16.68 -45.60
N GLU A 439 -14.17 -16.55 -46.68
CA GLU A 439 -14.60 -15.84 -47.89
C GLU A 439 -15.22 -16.85 -48.87
N TYR A 440 -16.42 -16.54 -49.34
CA TYR A 440 -17.07 -17.27 -50.42
C TYR A 440 -17.06 -16.37 -51.65
N PRO A 441 -16.76 -16.91 -52.85
CA PRO A 441 -16.96 -16.15 -54.08
C PRO A 441 -18.44 -15.77 -54.20
N GLU A 442 -18.71 -14.51 -54.55
CA GLU A 442 -20.05 -14.03 -54.88
C GLU A 442 -20.58 -14.66 -56.18
#